data_AF-A0A927H818-F1
#
_entry.id   AF-A0A927H818-F1
#
_cell.length_a   1.000
_cell.length_b   1.000
_cell.length_c   1.000
_cell.angle_alpha   90.00
_cell.angle_beta   90.00
_cell.angle_gamma   90.00
#
_symmetry.space_group_name_H-M   'P 1'
#
loop_
_entity.id
_entity.type
_entity.pdbx_description
1 polymer ?
#
loop_
_entity_poly.entity_id
_entity_poly.type
_entity_poly.pdbx_seq_one_letter_code
_entity_poly.pdbx_strand_id
1 'polypeptide(L)'
;MRRLVQAAICVMAAWFGLFELGGLAVYRGEAAMESAAVQVLAAAKAVAVEGQGAAKPATVTYYEELPLLVEPAAQETGEQADKQAASGKIVYLTFDDGPSRNTEQVLAILREAGVKATFFVLGEHVKQHPSLAKRIAKEGHSIGNHTFNHRYDSLYGSFAEFASQVTKTDELIYKTTGVRSTLFRAPGGTYGNFDKGYFEAMEAAGYRVHDWNVDSGDSKRLGVPSDEILAAIRGSKLADKLVVLLHDSAGHEESVKALPEIIAYYKEKGYSFAPITEETEPIRFALASKAKWSRAKVTQAEAKKLAQFSEALGREARQEQEAMKEPVLIVHRGEEKLELTPEEYGMRKGSIELSLTKLMDFIGGSTVLDLENGVVEASKDNVHVIWMCNPAGDAEAVQEERIAVPVRSTLQKFGVGIASFVYDDERREVWLTE
;
A
#
# COMPACT_ATOMS: atom_id res chain seq x y z
N MET A 1 -48.21 -20.57 -17.11
CA MET A 1 -47.43 -21.42 -16.20
C MET A 1 -46.43 -20.53 -15.47
N ARG A 2 -46.56 -20.42 -14.14
CA ARG A 2 -45.55 -20.10 -13.08
C ARG A 2 -44.22 -19.45 -13.56
N ARG A 3 -43.70 -18.30 -13.08
CA ARG A 3 -43.83 -17.51 -11.82
C ARG A 3 -43.12 -16.12 -12.00
N LEU A 4 -43.71 -15.07 -11.40
CA LEU A 4 -43.14 -13.92 -10.60
C LEU A 4 -41.86 -13.21 -11.12
N VAL A 5 -41.74 -11.92 -11.47
CA VAL A 5 -42.31 -10.59 -11.11
C VAL A 5 -41.91 -10.01 -9.73
N GLN A 6 -41.06 -8.95 -9.81
CA GLN A 6 -40.84 -7.74 -8.98
C GLN A 6 -40.34 -7.92 -7.53
N ALA A 7 -39.24 -7.28 -7.07
CA ALA A 7 -38.76 -5.88 -7.07
C ALA A 7 -39.01 -5.20 -5.70
N ALA A 8 -37.88 -4.77 -5.10
CA ALA A 8 -37.59 -3.68 -4.16
C ALA A 8 -38.58 -3.29 -3.04
N ILE A 9 -38.05 -3.08 -1.82
CA ILE A 9 -37.94 -1.77 -1.13
C ILE A 9 -37.41 -1.95 0.31
N CYS A 10 -36.53 -1.04 0.70
CA CYS A 10 -35.91 -0.84 2.01
C CYS A 10 -36.91 -0.57 3.16
N VAL A 11 -36.47 -0.74 4.41
CA VAL A 11 -36.41 0.30 5.47
C VAL A 11 -36.04 -0.35 6.82
N MET A 12 -35.13 0.32 7.52
CA MET A 12 -34.63 0.03 8.86
C MET A 12 -35.69 0.11 9.96
N ALA A 13 -35.52 -0.67 11.03
CA ALA A 13 -35.80 -0.24 12.40
C ALA A 13 -35.11 -1.16 13.41
N ALA A 14 -34.01 -0.68 14.02
CA ALA A 14 -33.51 -1.16 15.29
C ALA A 14 -34.01 -0.19 16.37
N TRP A 15 -34.83 -0.68 17.31
CA TRP A 15 -35.21 0.05 18.51
C TRP A 15 -35.29 -0.90 19.72
N PHE A 16 -34.40 -0.62 20.67
CA PHE A 16 -34.40 -0.85 22.13
C PHE A 16 -35.26 -1.94 22.78
N GLY A 17 -34.65 -2.65 23.74
CA GLY A 17 -35.31 -2.96 25.01
C GLY A 17 -34.97 -4.31 25.65
N LEU A 18 -34.09 -4.26 26.65
CA LEU A 18 -34.01 -5.09 27.86
C LEU A 18 -34.79 -6.41 27.92
N PHE A 19 -34.07 -7.51 28.16
CA PHE A 19 -34.44 -8.50 29.18
C PHE A 19 -33.17 -9.13 29.77
N GLU A 20 -32.90 -8.84 31.04
CA GLU A 20 -32.17 -9.75 31.91
C GLU A 20 -33.08 -10.94 32.22
N LEU A 21 -32.56 -12.16 32.12
CA LEU A 21 -32.88 -13.26 33.03
C LEU A 21 -31.88 -14.40 32.84
N GLY A 22 -31.42 -14.93 33.97
CA GLY A 22 -30.27 -15.79 34.09
C GLY A 22 -30.42 -17.19 33.49
N GLY A 23 -29.27 -17.82 33.27
CA GLY A 23 -29.16 -19.20 32.83
C GLY A 23 -27.73 -19.70 33.03
N LEU A 24 -27.49 -20.22 34.24
CA LEU A 24 -26.31 -20.98 34.64
C LEU A 24 -25.96 -22.09 33.62
N ALA A 25 -24.70 -22.16 33.20
CA ALA A 25 -24.08 -23.43 32.84
C ALA A 25 -22.57 -23.40 33.17
N VAL A 26 -22.24 -24.24 34.14
CA VAL A 26 -20.90 -24.50 34.69
C VAL A 26 -20.10 -25.35 33.70
N TYR A 27 -18.84 -24.99 33.45
CA TYR A 27 -17.78 -25.99 33.29
C TYR A 27 -16.47 -25.48 33.89
N ARG A 28 -15.87 -26.35 34.71
CA ARG A 28 -14.69 -26.15 35.56
C ARG A 28 -13.42 -26.68 34.88
N GLY A 29 -12.29 -26.07 35.26
CA GLY A 29 -10.93 -26.66 35.25
C GLY A 29 -9.98 -25.93 34.29
N GLU A 30 -8.79 -25.44 34.66
CA GLU A 30 -7.99 -25.48 35.90
C GLU A 30 -7.04 -24.27 35.88
N ALA A 31 -6.85 -23.66 37.05
CA ALA A 31 -5.83 -22.68 37.43
C ALA A 31 -4.49 -23.41 37.67
N ALA A 32 -3.30 -22.85 37.92
CA ALA A 32 -2.61 -21.55 37.91
C ALA A 32 -1.18 -21.86 38.44
N MET A 33 -0.19 -21.02 38.15
CA MET A 33 0.96 -20.59 38.99
C MET A 33 1.63 -19.45 38.19
N GLU A 34 2.06 -18.30 38.70
CA GLU A 34 2.69 -18.02 40.00
C GLU A 34 2.64 -16.51 40.32
N SER A 35 2.73 -16.19 41.61
CA SER A 35 2.48 -14.89 42.26
C SER A 35 3.76 -14.15 42.69
N ALA A 36 3.74 -12.81 42.74
CA ALA A 36 4.32 -11.94 43.78
C ALA A 36 3.95 -10.47 43.48
N ALA A 37 2.97 -9.85 44.14
CA ALA A 37 3.05 -9.15 45.44
C ALA A 37 4.07 -7.99 45.50
N VAL A 38 3.60 -6.73 45.52
CA VAL A 38 3.96 -5.67 46.49
C VAL A 38 2.88 -4.57 46.49
N GLN A 39 2.23 -4.38 47.65
CA GLN A 39 1.46 -3.20 48.03
C GLN A 39 2.40 -2.26 48.80
N VAL A 40 2.43 -0.97 48.47
CA VAL A 40 2.93 0.09 49.37
C VAL A 40 1.96 1.27 49.33
N LEU A 41 1.35 1.54 50.50
CA LEU A 41 0.71 2.80 50.84
C LEU A 41 1.76 3.92 50.97
N ALA A 42 1.44 5.12 50.50
CA ALA A 42 1.97 6.35 51.09
C ALA A 42 0.93 7.48 50.98
N ALA A 43 0.42 7.90 52.13
CA ALA A 43 -0.39 9.09 52.32
C ALA A 43 0.51 10.32 52.50
N ALA A 44 0.15 11.48 51.92
CA ALA A 44 0.60 12.78 52.42
C ALA A 44 -0.33 13.94 51.98
N LYS A 45 -1.09 14.41 52.98
CA LYS A 45 -1.46 15.80 53.32
C LYS A 45 -2.11 16.72 52.27
N ALA A 46 -3.40 16.94 52.50
CA ALA A 46 -4.08 18.19 52.24
C ALA A 46 -3.44 19.38 53.01
N VAL A 47 -3.31 20.52 52.34
CA VAL A 47 -3.24 21.84 52.96
C VAL A 47 -4.30 22.70 52.29
N ALA A 48 -5.25 23.20 53.08
CA ALA A 48 -6.23 24.17 52.68
C ALA A 48 -5.65 25.58 52.76
N VAL A 49 -5.91 26.40 51.75
CA VAL A 49 -5.89 27.87 51.85
C VAL A 49 -7.14 28.38 51.12
N GLU A 50 -8.05 28.99 51.87
CA GLU A 50 -9.18 29.78 51.36
C GLU A 50 -8.68 31.16 50.88
N GLY A 51 -9.25 31.66 49.77
CA GLY A 51 -9.01 33.03 49.32
C GLY A 51 -9.59 33.41 47.94
N GLN A 52 -10.91 33.56 47.88
CA GLN A 52 -11.73 34.49 47.08
C GLN A 52 -11.41 34.80 45.59
N GLY A 53 -12.39 34.50 44.73
CA GLY A 53 -12.57 35.09 43.39
C GLY A 53 -13.52 34.27 42.53
N ALA A 54 -14.82 34.57 42.55
CA ALA A 54 -15.83 33.86 41.78
C ALA A 54 -15.69 34.12 40.27
N ALA A 55 -14.98 33.23 39.57
CA ALA A 55 -15.22 32.97 38.16
C ALA A 55 -16.23 31.82 38.06
N LYS A 56 -17.17 31.88 37.11
CA LYS A 56 -18.07 30.76 36.79
C LYS A 56 -17.23 29.49 36.63
N PRO A 57 -17.63 28.33 37.19
CA PRO A 57 -16.83 27.12 37.04
C PRO A 57 -16.84 26.72 35.56
N ALA A 58 -15.67 26.76 34.93
CA ALA A 58 -15.45 26.05 33.68
C ALA A 58 -15.73 24.56 33.96
N THR A 59 -16.60 23.96 33.16
CA THR A 59 -16.94 22.54 33.33
C THR A 59 -15.84 21.75 32.62
N VAL A 60 -14.85 21.28 33.38
CA VAL A 60 -13.75 20.46 32.85
C VAL A 60 -14.17 19.00 32.95
N THR A 61 -14.25 18.31 31.81
CA THR A 61 -14.59 16.87 31.76
C THR A 61 -13.43 16.09 31.14
N TYR A 62 -12.97 15.06 31.84
CA TYR A 62 -11.89 14.16 31.40
C TYR A 62 -12.45 12.97 30.63
N TYR A 63 -11.82 12.59 29.53
CA TYR A 63 -12.21 11.43 28.71
C TYR A 63 -11.04 10.47 28.46
N GLU A 64 -11.40 9.22 28.13
CA GLU A 64 -10.49 8.10 27.83
C GLU A 64 -9.42 8.42 26.77
N GLU A 65 -8.39 7.57 26.75
CA GLU A 65 -7.22 7.66 25.87
C GLU A 65 -7.60 7.82 24.38
N LEU A 66 -7.02 8.83 23.71
CA LEU A 66 -7.16 8.98 22.27
C LEU A 66 -6.16 8.10 21.53
N PRO A 67 -6.62 7.29 20.56
CA PRO A 67 -5.72 6.52 19.74
C PRO A 67 -5.18 7.38 18.58
N LEU A 68 -3.87 7.64 18.58
CA LEU A 68 -3.20 8.27 17.44
C LEU A 68 -3.45 7.44 16.18
N LEU A 69 -3.87 8.08 15.08
CA LEU A 69 -3.75 7.44 13.77
C LEU A 69 -2.26 7.48 13.42
N VAL A 70 -1.57 6.39 13.72
CA VAL A 70 -0.28 6.08 13.12
C VAL A 70 -0.63 5.50 11.75
N GLU A 71 -0.55 6.33 10.71
CA GLU A 71 -0.29 5.83 9.35
C GLU A 71 0.77 4.72 9.48
N PRO A 72 0.63 3.54 8.84
CA PRO A 72 1.67 2.52 8.91
C PRO A 72 2.97 3.22 8.57
N ALA A 73 3.89 3.24 9.54
CA ALA A 73 5.03 4.14 9.55
C ALA A 73 5.50 4.40 8.11
N ALA A 74 5.32 5.65 7.65
CA ALA A 74 6.30 6.19 6.73
C ALA A 74 7.61 6.05 7.50
N GLN A 75 8.28 4.91 7.30
CA GLN A 75 9.53 4.60 7.95
C GLN A 75 10.41 5.82 7.75
N GLU A 76 11.06 6.25 8.82
CA GLU A 76 12.03 7.32 8.79
C GLU A 76 13.01 7.13 7.64
N THR A 77 12.76 7.82 6.53
CA THR A 77 13.70 7.88 5.42
C THR A 77 13.89 9.31 4.93
N GLY A 78 13.20 10.31 5.50
CA GLY A 78 13.23 11.68 5.00
C GLY A 78 14.64 12.24 4.85
N GLU A 79 15.51 12.11 5.86
CA GLU A 79 16.82 12.78 5.83
C GLU A 79 17.98 11.93 5.26
N GLN A 80 17.86 10.60 5.29
CA GLN A 80 18.82 9.69 4.65
C GLN A 80 18.47 9.36 3.20
N ALA A 81 17.19 9.21 2.83
CA ALA A 81 16.79 9.03 1.43
C ALA A 81 17.01 10.29 0.61
N ASP A 82 16.85 11.50 1.18
CA ASP A 82 17.18 12.74 0.45
C ASP A 82 18.67 12.84 0.13
N LYS A 83 19.55 12.40 1.04
CA LYS A 83 21.00 12.36 0.76
C LYS A 83 21.40 11.26 -0.24
N GLN A 84 20.64 10.17 -0.31
CA GLN A 84 20.94 9.03 -1.18
C GLN A 84 20.35 9.19 -2.60
N ALA A 85 19.17 9.82 -2.71
CA ALA A 85 18.58 10.26 -3.98
C ALA A 85 19.37 11.42 -4.62
N ALA A 86 20.02 12.27 -3.81
CA ALA A 86 20.86 13.36 -4.31
C ALA A 86 22.08 12.90 -5.14
N SER A 87 22.49 11.63 -5.05
CA SER A 87 23.63 11.10 -5.82
C SER A 87 23.29 10.74 -7.26
N GLY A 88 22.00 10.66 -7.62
CA GLY A 88 21.53 10.20 -8.93
C GLY A 88 21.77 8.71 -9.24
N LYS A 89 22.36 7.94 -8.30
CA LYS A 89 22.68 6.52 -8.45
C LYS A 89 21.55 5.63 -7.95
N ILE A 90 20.94 4.87 -8.86
CA ILE A 90 19.76 4.05 -8.59
C ILE A 90 19.99 2.60 -9.04
N VAL A 91 19.67 1.64 -8.16
CA VAL A 91 19.52 0.23 -8.49
C VAL A 91 18.05 -0.14 -8.55
N TYR A 92 17.65 -0.71 -9.68
CA TYR A 92 16.38 -1.39 -9.89
C TYR A 92 16.63 -2.89 -9.75
N LEU A 93 16.31 -3.44 -8.58
CA LEU A 93 16.29 -4.90 -8.39
C LEU A 93 15.10 -5.47 -9.13
N THR A 94 15.34 -6.48 -9.97
CA THR A 94 14.29 -7.11 -10.76
C THR A 94 14.32 -8.62 -10.64
N PHE A 95 13.14 -9.23 -10.49
CA PHE A 95 12.97 -10.67 -10.31
C PHE A 95 12.08 -11.23 -11.41
N ASP A 96 12.60 -12.21 -12.14
CA ASP A 96 11.90 -12.89 -13.23
C ASP A 96 11.38 -14.26 -12.80
N ASP A 97 10.42 -14.77 -13.59
CA ASP A 97 9.84 -16.11 -13.51
C ASP A 97 8.96 -16.42 -12.29
N GLY A 98 8.81 -15.52 -11.32
CA GLY A 98 7.87 -15.67 -10.21
C GLY A 98 6.39 -15.45 -10.56
N PRO A 99 5.50 -15.45 -9.54
CA PRO A 99 5.78 -15.72 -8.14
C PRO A 99 5.96 -17.22 -7.84
N SER A 100 6.72 -17.56 -6.81
CA SER A 100 6.92 -18.93 -6.31
C SER A 100 7.07 -18.94 -4.79
N ARG A 101 7.41 -20.10 -4.20
CA ARG A 101 7.77 -20.20 -2.78
C ARG A 101 8.92 -19.25 -2.37
N ASN A 102 9.79 -18.90 -3.30
CA ASN A 102 10.95 -18.05 -3.05
C ASN A 102 10.53 -16.57 -2.94
N THR A 103 9.47 -16.15 -3.64
CA THR A 103 8.94 -14.79 -3.61
C THR A 103 8.60 -14.33 -2.19
N GLU A 104 8.07 -15.19 -1.33
CA GLU A 104 7.74 -14.83 0.04
C GLU A 104 8.97 -14.39 0.85
N GLN A 105 10.07 -15.12 0.70
CA GLN A 105 11.34 -14.80 1.36
C GLN A 105 11.97 -13.55 0.74
N VAL A 106 11.92 -13.40 -0.59
CA VAL A 106 12.36 -12.17 -1.28
C VAL A 106 11.61 -10.95 -0.73
N LEU A 107 10.27 -10.99 -0.67
CA LEU A 107 9.47 -9.88 -0.12
C LEU A 107 9.84 -9.58 1.35
N ALA A 108 10.10 -10.60 2.16
CA ALA A 108 10.54 -10.41 3.55
C ALA A 108 11.88 -9.67 3.63
N ILE A 109 12.87 -10.08 2.83
CA ILE A 109 14.20 -9.44 2.77
C ILE A 109 14.10 -8.00 2.27
N LEU A 110 13.30 -7.77 1.21
CA LEU A 110 13.12 -6.41 0.66
C LEU A 110 12.47 -5.48 1.70
N ARG A 111 11.48 -5.97 2.45
CA ARG A 111 10.82 -5.22 3.53
C ARG A 111 11.78 -4.91 4.67
N GLU A 112 12.54 -5.91 5.14
CA GLU A 112 13.55 -5.71 6.21
C GLU A 112 14.62 -4.70 5.80
N ALA A 113 15.02 -4.72 4.53
CA ALA A 113 15.99 -3.78 3.99
C ALA A 113 15.41 -2.41 3.61
N GLY A 114 14.10 -2.20 3.69
CA GLY A 114 13.43 -0.95 3.31
C GLY A 114 13.57 -0.62 1.82
N VAL A 115 13.62 -1.63 0.95
CA VAL A 115 13.82 -1.43 -0.50
C VAL A 115 12.61 -1.89 -1.31
N LYS A 116 12.36 -1.20 -2.43
CA LYS A 116 11.35 -1.60 -3.43
C LYS A 116 12.03 -2.19 -4.66
N ALA A 117 11.29 -2.99 -5.42
CA ALA A 117 11.81 -3.82 -6.51
C ALA A 117 10.73 -4.04 -7.58
N THR A 118 11.08 -4.70 -8.67
CA THR A 118 10.16 -5.05 -9.76
C THR A 118 10.12 -6.55 -9.98
N PHE A 119 8.92 -7.12 -10.12
CA PHE A 119 8.72 -8.54 -10.39
C PHE A 119 8.11 -8.71 -11.78
N PHE A 120 8.83 -9.32 -12.71
CA PHE A 120 8.29 -9.70 -14.02
C PHE A 120 7.75 -11.12 -13.92
N VAL A 121 6.43 -11.24 -13.82
CA VAL A 121 5.76 -12.48 -13.43
C VAL A 121 5.26 -13.27 -14.63
N LEU A 122 5.27 -14.60 -14.48
CA LEU A 122 4.62 -15.51 -15.41
C LEU A 122 3.13 -15.64 -15.09
N GLY A 123 2.28 -15.55 -16.12
CA GLY A 123 0.83 -15.69 -15.94
C GLY A 123 0.44 -17.02 -15.28
N GLU A 124 1.08 -18.13 -15.64
CA GLU A 124 0.77 -19.41 -15.00
C GLU A 124 1.10 -19.43 -13.50
N HIS A 125 2.13 -18.69 -13.08
CA HIS A 125 2.52 -18.57 -11.68
C HIS A 125 1.65 -17.59 -10.90
N VAL A 126 1.19 -16.49 -11.51
CA VAL A 126 0.16 -15.63 -10.91
C VAL A 126 -1.11 -16.45 -10.62
N LYS A 127 -1.48 -17.37 -11.51
CA LYS A 127 -2.64 -18.25 -11.32
C LYS A 127 -2.43 -19.22 -10.15
N GLN A 128 -1.22 -19.74 -9.98
CA GLN A 128 -0.88 -20.69 -8.93
C GLN A 128 -0.68 -20.02 -7.57
N HIS A 129 -0.18 -18.78 -7.56
CA HIS A 129 0.20 -18.02 -6.37
C HIS A 129 -0.45 -16.63 -6.31
N PRO A 130 -1.79 -16.52 -6.37
CA PRO A 130 -2.47 -15.23 -6.45
C PRO A 130 -2.29 -14.36 -5.20
N SER A 131 -2.11 -14.98 -4.03
CA SER A 131 -1.84 -14.27 -2.77
C SER A 131 -0.47 -13.56 -2.80
N LEU A 132 0.55 -14.18 -3.39
CA LEU A 132 1.88 -13.58 -3.53
C LEU A 132 1.87 -12.45 -4.55
N ALA A 133 1.18 -12.63 -5.69
CA ALA A 133 0.98 -11.54 -6.66
C ALA A 133 0.31 -10.31 -6.04
N LYS A 134 -0.73 -10.51 -5.20
CA LYS A 134 -1.37 -9.43 -4.43
C LYS A 134 -0.41 -8.76 -3.45
N ARG A 135 0.41 -9.56 -2.75
CA ARG A 135 1.40 -9.03 -1.80
C ARG A 135 2.48 -8.19 -2.48
N ILE A 136 2.98 -8.63 -3.64
CA ILE A 136 3.93 -7.84 -4.46
C ILE A 136 3.39 -6.42 -4.66
N ALA A 137 2.15 -6.30 -5.18
CA ALA A 137 1.54 -5.00 -5.43
C ALA A 137 1.26 -4.21 -4.13
N LYS A 138 0.68 -4.86 -3.12
CA LYS A 138 0.31 -4.23 -1.84
C LYS A 138 1.53 -3.72 -1.05
N GLU A 139 2.66 -4.42 -1.12
CA GLU A 139 3.91 -4.01 -0.47
C GLU A 139 4.66 -2.93 -1.27
N GLY A 140 4.08 -2.40 -2.36
CA GLY A 140 4.59 -1.25 -3.11
C GLY A 140 5.70 -1.59 -4.12
N HIS A 141 5.80 -2.87 -4.52
CA HIS A 141 6.67 -3.29 -5.60
C HIS A 141 5.95 -3.16 -6.94
N SER A 142 6.69 -2.91 -8.02
CA SER A 142 6.12 -2.94 -9.36
C SER A 142 5.95 -4.39 -9.82
N ILE A 143 4.82 -4.69 -10.47
CA ILE A 143 4.57 -5.96 -11.14
C ILE A 143 4.58 -5.73 -12.65
N GLY A 144 5.32 -6.54 -13.38
CA GLY A 144 5.46 -6.49 -14.83
C GLY A 144 5.13 -7.84 -15.47
N ASN A 145 4.89 -7.85 -16.77
CA ASN A 145 4.53 -9.03 -17.53
C ASN A 145 5.79 -9.75 -18.04
N HIS A 146 5.87 -11.06 -17.81
CA HIS A 146 6.93 -11.93 -18.34
C HIS A 146 6.40 -13.06 -19.24
N THR A 147 5.25 -12.84 -19.88
CA THR A 147 4.49 -13.83 -20.67
C THR A 147 3.84 -14.92 -19.81
N PHE A 148 3.26 -15.94 -20.43
CA PHE A 148 2.39 -16.88 -19.70
C PHE A 148 3.14 -18.07 -19.11
N ASN A 149 4.05 -18.71 -19.85
CA ASN A 149 4.69 -19.97 -19.44
C ASN A 149 6.17 -20.13 -19.82
N HIS A 150 6.80 -19.07 -20.35
CA HIS A 150 8.23 -19.06 -20.69
C HIS A 150 8.69 -20.19 -21.67
N ARG A 151 7.78 -20.77 -22.46
CA ARG A 151 8.12 -21.80 -23.46
C ARG A 151 8.54 -21.17 -24.79
N TYR A 152 9.85 -21.03 -24.98
CA TYR A 152 10.44 -20.28 -26.09
C TYR A 152 9.93 -20.62 -27.49
N ASP A 153 9.85 -21.89 -27.87
CA ASP A 153 9.44 -22.28 -29.23
C ASP A 153 8.03 -21.81 -29.55
N SER A 154 7.09 -21.94 -28.60
CA SER A 154 5.75 -21.40 -28.75
C SER A 154 5.71 -19.88 -28.64
N LEU A 155 6.51 -19.31 -27.74
CA LEU A 155 6.50 -17.88 -27.46
C LEU A 155 7.02 -17.06 -28.64
N TYR A 156 8.09 -17.52 -29.29
CA TYR A 156 8.77 -16.79 -30.35
C TYR A 156 8.54 -17.40 -31.74
N GLY A 157 7.70 -18.41 -31.87
CA GLY A 157 7.32 -19.01 -33.16
C GLY A 157 6.44 -18.09 -34.03
N SER A 158 5.61 -17.24 -33.42
CA SER A 158 4.85 -16.19 -34.12
C SER A 158 4.51 -15.04 -33.18
N PHE A 159 4.27 -13.85 -33.74
CA PHE A 159 3.86 -12.70 -32.93
C PHE A 159 2.44 -12.86 -32.36
N ALA A 160 1.53 -13.52 -33.08
CA ALA A 160 0.20 -13.83 -32.55
C ALA A 160 0.25 -14.67 -31.25
N GLU A 161 1.08 -15.71 -31.20
CA GLU A 161 1.27 -16.53 -29.98
C GLU A 161 1.93 -15.74 -28.86
N PHE A 162 2.97 -14.96 -29.19
CA PHE A 162 3.59 -14.02 -28.26
C PHE A 162 2.56 -13.07 -27.63
N ALA A 163 1.80 -12.35 -28.47
CA ALA A 163 0.80 -11.39 -28.04
C ALA A 163 -0.30 -12.05 -27.20
N SER A 164 -0.76 -13.25 -27.57
CA SER A 164 -1.73 -14.03 -26.80
C SER A 164 -1.24 -14.33 -25.38
N GLN A 165 0.03 -14.68 -25.21
CA GLN A 165 0.61 -14.90 -23.88
C GLN A 165 0.75 -13.60 -23.07
N VAL A 166 1.11 -12.50 -23.72
CA VAL A 166 1.16 -11.17 -23.10
C VAL A 166 -0.23 -10.78 -22.59
N THR A 167 -1.25 -10.78 -23.45
CA THR A 167 -2.61 -10.35 -23.09
C THR A 167 -3.21 -11.19 -21.99
N LYS A 168 -3.04 -12.52 -22.06
CA LYS A 168 -3.55 -13.44 -21.03
C LYS A 168 -2.89 -13.20 -19.66
N THR A 169 -1.62 -12.84 -19.67
CA THR A 169 -0.87 -12.55 -18.43
C THR A 169 -1.30 -11.22 -17.85
N ASP A 170 -1.49 -10.18 -18.67
CA ASP A 170 -1.99 -8.88 -18.20
C ASP A 170 -3.39 -8.95 -17.59
N GLU A 171 -4.32 -9.65 -18.25
CA GLU A 171 -5.66 -9.83 -17.68
C GLU A 171 -5.59 -10.49 -16.30
N LEU A 172 -4.69 -11.45 -16.13
CA LEU A 172 -4.55 -12.19 -14.90
C LEU A 172 -3.86 -11.36 -13.81
N ILE A 173 -2.82 -10.59 -14.16
CA ILE A 173 -2.21 -9.61 -13.25
C ILE A 173 -3.30 -8.65 -12.78
N TYR A 174 -4.01 -8.01 -13.72
CA TYR A 174 -5.04 -7.02 -13.42
C TYR A 174 -6.15 -7.59 -12.53
N LYS A 175 -6.78 -8.70 -12.92
CA LYS A 175 -7.85 -9.36 -12.12
C LYS A 175 -7.38 -9.81 -10.74
N THR A 176 -6.09 -10.12 -10.58
CA THR A 176 -5.55 -10.61 -9.32
C THR A 176 -5.15 -9.47 -8.39
N THR A 177 -4.53 -8.41 -8.91
CA THR A 177 -3.86 -7.38 -8.10
C THR A 177 -4.53 -6.02 -8.16
N GLY A 178 -5.43 -5.78 -9.13
CA GLY A 178 -5.96 -4.46 -9.46
C GLY A 178 -4.96 -3.56 -10.20
N VAL A 179 -3.74 -4.05 -10.47
CA VAL A 179 -2.70 -3.28 -11.15
C VAL A 179 -2.75 -3.54 -12.64
N ARG A 180 -3.01 -2.50 -13.43
CA ARG A 180 -2.75 -2.52 -14.87
C ARG A 180 -1.29 -2.17 -15.09
N SER A 181 -0.46 -3.15 -15.41
CA SER A 181 0.95 -2.93 -15.73
C SER A 181 1.16 -2.66 -17.22
N THR A 182 2.05 -1.74 -17.55
CA THR A 182 2.62 -1.58 -18.90
C THR A 182 4.07 -2.05 -18.98
N LEU A 183 4.65 -2.53 -17.88
CA LEU A 183 6.02 -3.00 -17.82
C LEU A 183 6.09 -4.42 -18.41
N PHE A 184 7.02 -4.62 -19.33
CA PHE A 184 7.22 -5.92 -19.97
C PHE A 184 8.70 -6.31 -19.98
N ARG A 185 8.97 -7.58 -19.69
CA ARG A 185 10.28 -8.20 -19.92
C ARG A 185 10.16 -9.44 -20.77
N ALA A 186 10.98 -9.52 -21.81
CA ALA A 186 11.02 -10.67 -22.69
C ALA A 186 11.72 -11.86 -22.01
N PRO A 187 11.10 -13.05 -21.97
CA PRO A 187 11.79 -14.30 -21.67
C PRO A 187 13.14 -14.43 -22.37
N GLY A 188 14.21 -14.61 -21.61
CA GLY A 188 15.58 -14.69 -22.14
C GLY A 188 16.13 -13.41 -22.78
N GLY A 189 15.51 -12.25 -22.52
CA GLY A 189 15.94 -10.94 -23.02
C GLY A 189 15.55 -10.67 -24.47
N THR A 190 15.67 -9.42 -24.92
CA THR A 190 15.28 -9.04 -26.29
C THR A 190 16.30 -9.40 -27.36
N TYR A 191 17.58 -9.59 -27.01
CA TYR A 191 18.66 -9.82 -27.98
C TYR A 191 18.45 -11.12 -28.77
N GLY A 192 18.21 -10.99 -30.07
CA GLY A 192 17.92 -12.11 -30.98
C GLY A 192 16.50 -12.67 -30.87
N ASN A 193 15.80 -12.47 -29.75
CA ASN A 193 14.40 -12.86 -29.55
C ASN A 193 13.43 -11.84 -30.16
N PHE A 194 13.73 -10.54 -30.06
CA PHE A 194 12.96 -9.46 -30.65
C PHE A 194 13.58 -8.98 -31.96
N ASP A 195 12.72 -8.61 -32.90
CA ASP A 195 13.06 -7.83 -34.09
C ASP A 195 12.38 -6.46 -34.00
N LYS A 196 12.62 -5.58 -34.98
CA LYS A 196 12.04 -4.24 -35.01
C LYS A 196 10.51 -4.26 -34.92
N GLY A 197 9.85 -5.23 -35.56
CA GLY A 197 8.39 -5.33 -35.56
C GLY A 197 7.82 -5.66 -34.18
N TYR A 198 8.52 -6.48 -33.39
CA TYR A 198 8.13 -6.73 -31.99
C TYR A 198 8.21 -5.45 -31.15
N PHE A 199 9.32 -4.69 -31.24
CA PHE A 199 9.44 -3.42 -30.53
C PHE A 199 8.37 -2.42 -30.93
N GLU A 200 8.14 -2.23 -32.23
CA GLU A 200 7.12 -1.31 -32.76
C GLU A 200 5.71 -1.71 -32.30
N ALA A 201 5.38 -3.01 -32.31
CA ALA A 201 4.06 -3.47 -31.89
C ALA A 201 3.84 -3.36 -30.38
N MET A 202 4.87 -3.64 -29.56
CA MET A 202 4.81 -3.46 -28.10
C MET A 202 4.68 -1.98 -27.73
N GLU A 203 5.44 -1.10 -28.37
CA GLU A 203 5.37 0.35 -28.17
C GLU A 203 4.01 0.91 -28.60
N ALA A 204 3.49 0.50 -29.76
CA ALA A 204 2.16 0.90 -30.22
C ALA A 204 1.03 0.45 -29.28
N ALA A 205 1.25 -0.62 -28.50
CA ALA A 205 0.34 -1.09 -27.47
C ALA A 205 0.62 -0.48 -26.08
N GLY A 206 1.57 0.44 -25.97
CA GLY A 206 1.90 1.17 -24.75
C GLY A 206 2.79 0.41 -23.77
N TYR A 207 3.42 -0.69 -24.18
CA TYR A 207 4.34 -1.43 -23.29
C TYR A 207 5.73 -0.79 -23.24
N ARG A 208 6.29 -0.78 -22.03
CA ARG A 208 7.67 -0.44 -21.75
C ARG A 208 8.49 -1.73 -21.67
N VAL A 209 9.25 -2.03 -22.72
CA VAL A 209 10.11 -3.22 -22.77
C VAL A 209 11.43 -2.94 -22.04
N HIS A 210 11.71 -3.68 -20.96
CA HIS A 210 12.92 -3.59 -20.13
C HIS A 210 13.76 -4.88 -20.18
N ASP A 211 15.02 -4.75 -20.58
CA ASP A 211 16.07 -5.74 -20.36
C ASP A 211 16.80 -5.45 -19.02
N TRP A 212 18.10 -5.73 -18.94
CA TRP A 212 18.98 -5.49 -17.80
C TRP A 212 20.36 -5.02 -18.26
N ASN A 213 21.12 -4.37 -17.39
CA ASN A 213 22.54 -4.06 -17.64
C ASN A 213 23.49 -4.68 -16.59
N VAL A 214 22.92 -5.36 -15.58
CA VAL A 214 23.64 -6.21 -14.64
C VAL A 214 22.97 -7.57 -14.63
N ASP A 215 23.71 -8.59 -15.04
CA ASP A 215 23.30 -9.98 -14.97
C ASP A 215 23.94 -10.62 -13.72
N SER A 216 23.12 -11.08 -12.78
CA SER A 216 23.60 -11.74 -11.56
C SER A 216 24.22 -13.12 -11.84
N GLY A 217 23.92 -13.69 -13.02
CA GLY A 217 24.34 -15.03 -13.41
C GLY A 217 23.62 -16.15 -12.65
N ASP A 218 22.55 -15.84 -11.91
CA ASP A 218 21.82 -16.81 -11.09
C ASP A 218 21.03 -17.86 -11.89
N SER A 219 20.84 -17.62 -13.20
CA SER A 219 20.23 -18.55 -14.15
C SER A 219 21.24 -19.27 -15.06
N LYS A 220 22.55 -19.14 -14.82
CA LYS A 220 23.59 -19.84 -15.62
C LYS A 220 23.41 -21.36 -15.62
N ARG A 221 22.96 -21.92 -14.49
CA ARG A 221 22.63 -23.34 -14.28
C ARG A 221 21.71 -23.46 -13.07
N LEU A 222 21.06 -24.61 -12.91
CA LEU A 222 20.27 -24.86 -11.70
C LEU A 222 21.16 -24.81 -10.44
N GLY A 223 20.74 -24.04 -9.43
CA GLY A 223 21.43 -23.96 -8.15
C GLY A 223 22.81 -23.28 -8.21
N VAL A 224 22.94 -22.16 -8.94
CA VAL A 224 24.15 -21.33 -8.88
C VAL A 224 24.42 -20.90 -7.44
N PRO A 225 25.60 -21.17 -6.85
CA PRO A 225 25.88 -20.79 -5.46
C PRO A 225 25.81 -19.28 -5.24
N SER A 226 25.29 -18.87 -4.09
CA SER A 226 25.21 -17.46 -3.67
C SER A 226 26.54 -16.70 -3.81
N ASP A 227 27.67 -17.33 -3.48
CA ASP A 227 29.00 -16.72 -3.65
C ASP A 227 29.36 -16.42 -5.11
N GLU A 228 28.92 -17.25 -6.06
CA GLU A 228 29.14 -17.03 -7.49
C GLU A 228 28.25 -15.88 -8.00
N ILE A 229 27.00 -15.81 -7.51
CA ILE A 229 26.07 -14.70 -7.79
C ILE A 229 26.67 -13.38 -7.27
N LEU A 230 27.16 -13.37 -6.03
CA LEU A 230 27.80 -12.19 -5.43
C LEU A 230 29.07 -11.78 -6.17
N ALA A 231 29.89 -12.74 -6.61
CA ALA A 231 31.08 -12.45 -7.41
C ALA A 231 30.70 -11.80 -8.76
N ALA A 232 29.65 -12.28 -9.42
CA ALA A 232 29.15 -11.68 -10.66
C ALA A 232 28.63 -10.25 -10.43
N ILE A 233 27.84 -10.03 -9.37
CA ILE A 233 27.35 -8.70 -8.99
C ILE A 233 28.50 -7.73 -8.71
N ARG A 234 29.51 -8.15 -7.92
CA ARG A 234 30.69 -7.33 -7.59
C ARG A 234 31.58 -7.07 -8.80
N GLY A 235 31.63 -8.00 -9.76
CA GLY A 235 32.36 -7.87 -11.02
C GLY A 235 31.65 -7.06 -12.11
N SER A 236 30.37 -6.71 -11.91
CA SER A 236 29.59 -5.94 -12.88
C SER A 236 30.06 -4.50 -13.00
N LYS A 237 29.88 -3.91 -14.19
CA LYS A 237 30.21 -2.50 -14.43
C LYS A 237 29.20 -1.61 -13.71
N LEU A 238 29.67 -0.77 -12.80
CA LEU A 238 28.85 0.26 -12.15
C LEU A 238 28.48 1.37 -13.14
N ALA A 239 27.26 1.88 -13.00
CA ALA A 239 26.69 2.99 -13.75
C ALA A 239 25.68 3.73 -12.86
N ASP A 240 25.22 4.92 -13.24
CA ASP A 240 24.26 5.67 -12.43
C ASP A 240 22.90 4.97 -12.34
N LYS A 241 22.51 4.19 -13.35
CA LYS A 241 21.29 3.39 -13.34
C LYS A 241 21.63 1.93 -13.61
N LEU A 242 21.32 1.07 -12.65
CA LEU A 242 21.53 -0.37 -12.74
C LEU A 242 20.19 -1.09 -12.70
N VAL A 243 19.90 -1.90 -13.72
CA VAL A 243 18.78 -2.85 -13.71
C VAL A 243 19.40 -4.23 -13.55
N VAL A 244 19.21 -4.81 -12.35
CA VAL A 244 19.82 -6.07 -11.93
C VAL A 244 18.84 -7.20 -12.18
N LEU A 245 19.23 -8.17 -13.00
CA LEU A 245 18.46 -9.39 -13.25
C LEU A 245 18.73 -10.45 -12.18
N LEU A 246 17.67 -10.86 -11.49
CA LEU A 246 17.59 -12.01 -10.59
C LEU A 246 16.34 -12.82 -10.95
N HIS A 247 16.22 -14.03 -10.41
CA HIS A 247 15.05 -14.87 -10.56
C HIS A 247 14.52 -15.32 -9.19
N ASP A 248 13.21 -15.40 -9.05
CA ASP A 248 12.54 -15.87 -7.83
C ASP A 248 11.63 -17.09 -8.08
N SER A 249 11.84 -17.80 -9.19
CA SER A 249 11.19 -19.08 -9.46
C SER A 249 11.82 -20.25 -8.67
N ALA A 250 11.24 -21.44 -8.79
CA ALA A 250 11.75 -22.62 -8.11
C ALA A 250 13.16 -23.01 -8.63
N GLY A 251 14.11 -23.27 -7.73
CA GLY A 251 15.52 -23.55 -8.09
C GLY A 251 16.47 -22.36 -7.92
N HIS A 252 15.95 -21.20 -7.51
CA HIS A 252 16.71 -19.97 -7.23
C HIS A 252 16.81 -19.64 -5.73
N GLU A 253 16.81 -20.66 -4.86
CA GLU A 253 17.00 -20.47 -3.41
C GLU A 253 18.32 -19.76 -3.07
N GLU A 254 19.37 -20.00 -3.86
CA GLU A 254 20.65 -19.32 -3.69
C GLU A 254 20.60 -17.83 -4.11
N SER A 255 19.71 -17.43 -5.04
CA SER A 255 19.44 -16.02 -5.34
C SER A 255 18.83 -15.32 -4.12
N VAL A 256 17.88 -15.98 -3.45
CA VAL A 256 17.28 -15.48 -2.20
C VAL A 256 18.35 -15.31 -1.13
N LYS A 257 19.24 -16.29 -0.99
CA LYS A 257 20.35 -16.25 -0.02
C LYS A 257 21.35 -15.13 -0.31
N ALA A 258 21.65 -14.84 -1.57
CA ALA A 258 22.56 -13.77 -1.96
C ALA A 258 21.95 -12.37 -1.79
N LEU A 259 20.62 -12.24 -1.84
CA LEU A 259 19.93 -10.95 -1.91
C LEU A 259 20.30 -9.94 -0.79
N PRO A 260 20.40 -10.32 0.50
CA PRO A 260 20.79 -9.37 1.55
C PRO A 260 22.17 -8.74 1.31
N GLU A 261 23.15 -9.54 0.88
CA GLU A 261 24.50 -9.06 0.57
C GLU A 261 24.56 -8.24 -0.73
N ILE A 262 23.72 -8.56 -1.72
CA ILE A 262 23.56 -7.74 -2.93
C ILE A 262 23.06 -6.34 -2.56
N ILE A 263 22.03 -6.26 -1.70
CA ILE A 263 21.48 -4.99 -1.23
C ILE A 263 22.54 -4.22 -0.44
N ALA A 264 23.22 -4.87 0.51
CA ALA A 264 24.28 -4.25 1.31
C ALA A 264 25.42 -3.70 0.43
N TYR A 265 25.86 -4.47 -0.57
CA TYR A 265 26.91 -4.06 -1.51
C TYR A 265 26.54 -2.76 -2.25
N TYR A 266 25.34 -2.68 -2.83
CA TYR A 266 24.94 -1.47 -3.54
C TYR A 266 24.68 -0.28 -2.60
N LYS A 267 24.16 -0.52 -1.38
CA LYS A 267 24.07 0.54 -0.35
C LYS A 267 25.46 1.09 0.01
N GLU A 268 26.46 0.23 0.21
CA GLU A 268 27.86 0.62 0.47
C GLU A 268 28.45 1.46 -0.68
N LYS A 269 28.04 1.17 -1.93
CA LYS A 269 28.44 1.96 -3.11
C LYS A 269 27.64 3.25 -3.31
N GLY A 270 26.74 3.58 -2.37
CA GLY A 270 25.97 4.83 -2.36
C GLY A 270 24.75 4.81 -3.28
N TYR A 271 24.26 3.64 -3.69
CA TYR A 271 23.04 3.55 -4.48
C TYR A 271 21.79 3.65 -3.61
N SER A 272 20.75 4.28 -4.15
CA SER A 272 19.37 4.10 -3.69
C SER A 272 18.68 2.98 -4.47
N PHE A 273 17.53 2.53 -3.99
CA PHE A 273 16.73 1.48 -4.62
C PHE A 273 15.35 2.02 -4.98
N ALA A 274 14.91 1.71 -6.19
CA ALA A 274 13.57 2.04 -6.65
C ALA A 274 13.00 0.90 -7.52
N PRO A 275 11.68 0.74 -7.56
CA PRO A 275 11.07 -0.12 -8.55
C PRO A 275 11.09 0.57 -9.91
N ILE A 276 11.08 -0.19 -11.00
CA ILE A 276 10.81 0.33 -12.34
C ILE A 276 9.36 0.81 -12.40
N THR A 277 9.14 1.99 -12.95
CA THR A 277 7.82 2.60 -13.19
C THR A 277 7.61 2.90 -14.68
N GLU A 278 6.43 3.37 -15.07
CA GLU A 278 6.15 3.73 -16.46
C GLU A 278 7.04 4.88 -16.97
N GLU A 279 7.55 5.71 -16.07
CA GLU A 279 8.45 6.84 -16.35
C GLU A 279 9.92 6.41 -16.41
N THR A 280 10.25 5.22 -15.91
CA THR A 280 11.63 4.73 -15.88
C THR A 280 12.13 4.45 -17.29
N GLU A 281 13.17 5.18 -17.74
CA GLU A 281 13.73 5.00 -19.08
C GLU A 281 14.20 3.54 -19.29
N PRO A 282 13.75 2.86 -20.37
CA PRO A 282 14.05 1.45 -20.52
C PRO A 282 15.52 1.19 -20.87
N ILE A 283 16.15 0.27 -20.14
CA ILE A 283 17.38 -0.37 -20.59
C ILE A 283 16.98 -1.45 -21.60
N ARG A 284 17.50 -1.35 -22.83
CA ARG A 284 17.23 -2.30 -23.92
C ARG A 284 18.52 -2.76 -24.55
N PHE A 285 18.59 -4.03 -24.91
CA PHE A 285 19.68 -4.52 -25.75
C PHE A 285 19.57 -3.98 -27.17
N ALA A 286 20.72 -3.89 -27.84
CA ALA A 286 20.74 -3.59 -29.27
C ALA A 286 20.04 -4.71 -30.05
N LEU A 287 19.44 -4.37 -31.19
CA LEU A 287 18.91 -5.39 -32.10
C LEU A 287 20.05 -6.30 -32.58
N ALA A 288 19.82 -7.61 -32.52
CA ALA A 288 20.74 -8.57 -33.12
C ALA A 288 20.74 -8.42 -34.65
N SER A 289 21.89 -8.65 -35.27
CA SER A 289 22.01 -8.63 -36.74
C SER A 289 21.22 -9.74 -37.43
N LYS A 290 20.94 -10.83 -36.70
CA LYS A 290 20.15 -11.98 -37.15
C LYS A 290 19.18 -12.40 -36.04
N ALA A 291 17.93 -12.63 -36.40
CA ALA A 291 16.94 -13.20 -35.50
C ALA A 291 17.32 -14.64 -35.13
N LYS A 292 17.12 -14.99 -33.84
CA LYS A 292 17.31 -16.36 -33.34
C LYS A 292 16.26 -17.32 -33.88
N TRP A 293 15.06 -16.81 -34.17
CA TRP A 293 13.88 -17.60 -34.54
C TRP A 293 13.52 -17.38 -36.01
N SER A 294 13.15 -18.45 -36.70
CA SER A 294 12.54 -18.37 -38.04
C SER A 294 11.04 -18.19 -37.88
N ARG A 295 10.52 -17.02 -38.27
CA ARG A 295 9.10 -16.66 -38.14
C ARG A 295 8.70 -15.59 -39.16
N ALA A 296 7.40 -15.45 -39.39
CA ALA A 296 6.85 -14.35 -40.17
C ALA A 296 7.07 -13.00 -39.44
N LYS A 297 7.15 -11.91 -40.22
CA LYS A 297 7.17 -10.56 -39.66
C LYS A 297 5.83 -10.24 -39.00
N VAL A 298 5.88 -9.40 -37.97
CA VAL A 298 4.68 -8.85 -37.34
C VAL A 298 3.82 -8.14 -38.37
N THR A 299 2.54 -8.51 -38.44
CA THR A 299 1.57 -7.86 -39.30
C THR A 299 0.93 -6.67 -38.60
N GLN A 300 0.46 -5.68 -39.37
CA GLN A 300 -0.29 -4.54 -38.82
C GLN A 300 -1.55 -4.98 -38.07
N ALA A 301 -2.21 -6.05 -38.53
CA ALA A 301 -3.40 -6.58 -37.88
C ALA A 301 -3.11 -7.15 -36.49
N GLU A 302 -2.00 -7.89 -36.34
CA GLU A 302 -1.60 -8.41 -35.03
C GLU A 302 -1.17 -7.30 -34.07
N ALA A 303 -0.38 -6.33 -34.55
CA ALA A 303 0.03 -5.18 -33.74
C ALA A 303 -1.19 -4.36 -33.27
N LYS A 304 -2.14 -4.10 -34.18
CA LYS A 304 -3.39 -3.40 -33.86
C LYS A 304 -4.22 -4.17 -32.82
N LYS A 305 -4.28 -5.50 -32.92
CA LYS A 305 -5.02 -6.34 -31.97
C LYS A 305 -4.45 -6.22 -30.56
N LEU A 306 -3.12 -6.25 -30.41
CA LEU A 306 -2.46 -6.05 -29.11
C LEU A 306 -2.74 -4.65 -28.55
N ALA A 307 -2.64 -3.61 -29.39
CA ALA A 307 -2.89 -2.23 -28.96
C ALA A 307 -4.34 -2.02 -28.51
N GLN A 308 -5.32 -2.55 -29.25
CA GLN A 308 -6.73 -2.48 -28.88
C GLN A 308 -7.03 -3.18 -27.56
N PHE A 309 -6.39 -4.33 -27.31
CA PHE A 309 -6.49 -5.02 -26.03
C PHE A 309 -5.94 -4.16 -24.88
N SER A 310 -4.72 -3.64 -25.01
CA SER A 310 -4.07 -2.84 -23.96
C SER A 310 -4.87 -1.56 -23.65
N GLU A 311 -5.41 -0.91 -24.67
CA GLU A 311 -6.27 0.27 -24.50
C GLU A 311 -7.57 -0.09 -23.75
N ALA A 312 -8.21 -1.19 -24.10
CA ALA A 312 -9.44 -1.65 -23.46
C ALA A 312 -9.20 -1.97 -21.96
N LEU A 313 -8.17 -2.75 -21.64
CA LEU A 313 -7.81 -3.07 -20.26
C LEU A 313 -7.43 -1.81 -19.47
N GLY A 314 -6.72 -0.87 -20.10
CA GLY A 314 -6.40 0.42 -19.48
C GLY A 314 -7.64 1.28 -19.19
N ARG A 315 -8.69 1.21 -20.02
CA ARG A 315 -9.96 1.90 -19.74
C ARG A 315 -10.71 1.26 -18.57
N GLU A 316 -10.80 -0.06 -18.56
CA GLU A 316 -11.42 -0.84 -17.46
C GLU A 316 -10.73 -0.50 -16.12
N ALA A 317 -9.40 -0.52 -16.11
CA ALA A 317 -8.60 -0.13 -14.95
C ALA A 317 -8.90 1.26 -14.40
N ARG A 318 -8.98 2.26 -15.28
CA ARG A 318 -9.29 3.64 -14.85
C ARG A 318 -10.70 3.76 -14.30
N GLN A 319 -11.68 3.09 -14.91
CA GLN A 319 -13.06 3.10 -14.45
C GLN A 319 -13.22 2.44 -13.08
N GLU A 320 -12.56 1.30 -12.86
CA GLU A 320 -12.60 0.61 -11.57
C GLU A 320 -11.86 1.40 -10.48
N GLN A 321 -10.71 2.00 -10.80
CA GLN A 321 -9.99 2.89 -9.86
C GLN A 321 -10.83 4.12 -9.50
N GLU A 322 -11.52 4.73 -10.47
CA GLU A 322 -12.43 5.85 -10.23
C GLU A 322 -13.63 5.44 -9.36
N ALA A 323 -14.19 4.25 -9.61
CA ALA A 323 -15.28 3.69 -8.79
C ALA A 323 -14.85 3.30 -7.36
N MET A 324 -13.57 2.99 -7.15
CA MET A 324 -13.01 2.65 -5.83
C MET A 324 -12.54 3.87 -5.04
N LYS A 325 -12.57 5.07 -5.60
CA LYS A 325 -12.12 6.29 -4.90
C LYS A 325 -13.10 6.61 -3.78
N GLU A 326 -12.61 6.61 -2.54
CA GLU A 326 -13.44 6.99 -1.39
C GLU A 326 -14.01 8.40 -1.59
N PRO A 327 -15.27 8.66 -1.17
CA PRO A 327 -15.89 9.96 -1.39
C PRO A 327 -15.31 11.04 -0.45
N VAL A 328 -15.38 12.30 -0.86
CA VAL A 328 -15.08 13.44 0.00
C VAL A 328 -16.09 13.46 1.17
N LEU A 329 -15.61 13.74 2.37
CA LEU A 329 -16.47 14.02 3.52
C LEU A 329 -16.78 15.52 3.58
N ILE A 330 -18.05 15.89 3.62
CA ILE A 330 -18.48 17.29 3.80
C ILE A 330 -19.23 17.45 5.11
N VAL A 331 -18.75 18.30 6.00
CA VAL A 331 -19.46 18.67 7.24
C VAL A 331 -20.05 20.08 7.05
N HIS A 332 -21.36 20.22 7.17
CA HIS A 332 -22.09 21.47 6.96
C HIS A 332 -22.47 22.10 8.30
N ARG A 333 -22.27 23.42 8.43
CA ARG A 333 -22.70 24.25 9.56
C ARG A 333 -23.31 25.55 9.03
N GLY A 334 -24.64 25.62 8.94
CA GLY A 334 -25.32 26.72 8.26
C GLY A 334 -24.88 26.80 6.79
N GLU A 335 -24.33 27.95 6.38
CA GLU A 335 -23.76 28.15 5.04
C GLU A 335 -22.29 27.70 4.91
N GLU A 336 -21.62 27.40 6.02
CA GLU A 336 -20.22 26.99 6.05
C GLU A 336 -20.07 25.49 5.80
N LYS A 337 -18.95 25.12 5.15
CA LYS A 337 -18.61 23.73 4.84
C LYS A 337 -17.16 23.43 5.18
N LEU A 338 -16.94 22.27 5.79
CA LEU A 338 -15.64 21.62 5.91
C LEU A 338 -15.61 20.45 4.94
N GLU A 339 -14.87 20.58 3.85
CA GLU A 339 -14.66 19.52 2.86
C GLU A 339 -13.32 18.83 3.15
N LEU A 340 -13.34 17.50 3.22
CA LEU A 340 -12.20 16.65 3.59
C LEU A 340 -12.02 15.55 2.56
N THR A 341 -10.83 15.47 1.97
CA THR A 341 -10.49 14.37 1.07
C THR A 341 -10.38 13.05 1.84
N PRO A 342 -10.45 11.88 1.18
CA PRO A 342 -10.29 10.58 1.84
C PRO A 342 -9.02 10.42 2.68
N GLU A 343 -7.97 11.20 2.39
CA GLU A 343 -6.73 11.21 3.15
C GLU A 343 -6.84 12.05 4.44
N GLU A 344 -7.84 12.91 4.56
CA GLU A 344 -8.02 13.84 5.69
C GLU A 344 -9.00 13.33 6.76
N TYR A 345 -9.67 12.20 6.53
CA TYR A 345 -10.54 11.56 7.50
C TYR A 345 -10.39 10.03 7.44
N GLY A 346 -10.65 9.37 8.55
CA GLY A 346 -10.55 7.91 8.69
C GLY A 346 -11.86 7.28 9.13
N MET A 347 -11.91 5.95 9.04
CA MET A 347 -13.01 5.15 9.56
C MET A 347 -12.47 4.22 10.65
N ARG A 348 -12.99 4.33 11.88
CA ARG A 348 -12.63 3.43 12.98
C ARG A 348 -13.86 2.93 13.70
N LYS A 349 -14.00 1.59 13.77
CA LYS A 349 -15.14 0.91 14.44
C LYS A 349 -16.51 1.46 14.00
N GLY A 350 -16.66 1.81 12.71
CA GLY A 350 -17.89 2.38 12.16
C GLY A 350 -18.13 3.85 12.48
N SER A 351 -17.14 4.57 13.03
CA SER A 351 -17.18 6.00 13.23
C SER A 351 -16.26 6.71 12.25
N ILE A 352 -16.72 7.86 11.74
CA ILE A 352 -15.90 8.81 10.99
C ILE A 352 -15.01 9.53 12.00
N GLU A 353 -13.70 9.51 11.77
CA GLU A 353 -12.71 10.23 12.56
C GLU A 353 -11.99 11.26 11.69
N LEU A 354 -11.67 12.43 12.24
CA LEU A 354 -10.85 13.43 11.56
C LEU A 354 -10.07 14.25 12.59
N SER A 355 -9.16 15.11 12.15
CA SER A 355 -8.31 15.93 13.02
C SER A 355 -9.12 16.77 14.01
N LEU A 356 -8.86 16.61 15.31
CA LEU A 356 -9.50 17.38 16.37
C LEU A 356 -9.39 18.88 16.11
N THR A 357 -8.20 19.37 15.74
CA THR A 357 -7.97 20.78 15.42
C THR A 357 -8.88 21.26 14.30
N LYS A 358 -8.92 20.55 13.16
CA LYS A 358 -9.81 20.90 12.03
C LYS A 358 -11.27 20.91 12.44
N LEU A 359 -11.71 19.92 13.23
CA LEU A 359 -13.09 19.85 13.70
C LEU A 359 -13.43 21.04 14.61
N MET A 360 -12.54 21.36 15.57
CA MET A 360 -12.75 22.42 16.54
C MET A 360 -12.73 23.79 15.89
N ASP A 361 -11.78 24.06 15.00
CA ASP A 361 -11.72 25.30 14.22
C ASP A 361 -13.01 25.49 13.42
N PHE A 362 -13.49 24.43 12.77
CA PHE A 362 -14.73 24.47 12.00
C PHE A 362 -15.96 24.75 12.87
N ILE A 363 -16.04 24.21 14.09
CA ILE A 363 -17.15 24.49 15.01
C ILE A 363 -16.94 25.75 15.86
N GLY A 364 -15.90 26.56 15.59
CA GLY A 364 -15.62 27.82 16.29
C GLY A 364 -15.09 27.63 17.71
N GLY A 365 -14.44 26.51 17.98
CA GLY A 365 -13.67 26.28 19.20
C GLY A 365 -12.17 26.52 18.99
N SER A 366 -11.37 26.04 19.93
CA SER A 366 -9.91 26.09 19.89
C SER A 366 -9.31 24.81 20.46
N THR A 367 -8.06 24.54 20.11
CA THR A 367 -7.28 23.43 20.64
C THR A 367 -5.94 23.91 21.21
N VAL A 368 -5.50 23.27 22.30
CA VAL A 368 -4.18 23.47 22.92
C VAL A 368 -3.55 22.10 23.08
N LEU A 369 -2.36 21.92 22.51
CA LEU A 369 -1.59 20.69 22.56
C LEU A 369 -0.41 20.86 23.52
N ASP A 370 -0.43 20.13 24.63
CA ASP A 370 0.71 19.96 25.53
C ASP A 370 1.30 18.57 25.31
N LEU A 371 2.11 18.47 24.25
CA LEU A 371 2.73 17.21 23.83
C LEU A 371 3.77 16.71 24.83
N GLU A 372 4.39 17.61 25.60
CA GLU A 372 5.36 17.25 26.63
C GLU A 372 4.70 16.43 27.75
N ASN A 373 3.46 16.77 28.10
CA ASN A 373 2.68 16.06 29.11
C ASN A 373 1.69 15.05 28.51
N GLY A 374 1.63 14.92 27.18
CA GLY A 374 0.68 14.04 26.49
C GLY A 374 -0.78 14.47 26.71
N VAL A 375 -1.04 15.76 26.79
CA VAL A 375 -2.38 16.31 27.07
C VAL A 375 -2.84 17.15 25.90
N VAL A 376 -4.11 16.97 25.52
CA VAL A 376 -4.76 17.82 24.52
C VAL A 376 -6.06 18.34 25.07
N GLU A 377 -6.21 19.65 25.03
CA GLU A 377 -7.39 20.35 25.46
C GLU A 377 -8.07 20.95 24.23
N ALA A 378 -9.37 20.71 24.09
CA ALA A 378 -10.20 21.48 23.19
C ALA A 378 -11.25 22.25 23.97
N SER A 379 -11.50 23.48 23.56
CA SER A 379 -12.45 24.37 24.22
C SER A 379 -13.40 25.00 23.22
N LYS A 380 -14.65 25.19 23.65
CA LYS A 380 -15.65 25.99 22.93
C LYS A 380 -16.61 26.57 23.97
N ASP A 381 -16.84 27.88 23.90
CA ASP A 381 -17.64 28.62 24.87
C ASP A 381 -17.11 28.41 26.32
N ASN A 382 -17.91 27.82 27.22
CA ASN A 382 -17.51 27.50 28.61
C ASN A 382 -17.22 26.00 28.82
N VAL A 383 -17.13 25.23 27.74
CA VAL A 383 -16.91 23.78 27.77
C VAL A 383 -15.46 23.48 27.43
N HIS A 384 -14.79 22.76 28.33
CA HIS A 384 -13.41 22.32 28.16
C HIS A 384 -13.37 20.81 28.22
N VAL A 385 -12.79 20.22 27.19
CA VAL A 385 -12.64 18.78 27.04
C VAL A 385 -11.15 18.46 26.98
N ILE A 386 -10.71 17.60 27.90
CA ILE A 386 -9.31 17.19 27.98
C ILE A 386 -9.22 15.71 27.62
N TRP A 387 -8.27 15.39 26.75
CA TRP A 387 -7.88 14.03 26.42
C TRP A 387 -6.44 13.79 26.83
N MET A 388 -6.20 12.58 27.33
CA MET A 388 -4.85 12.07 27.57
C MET A 388 -4.41 11.27 26.34
N CYS A 389 -3.29 11.66 25.74
CA CYS A 389 -2.59 10.90 24.72
C CYS A 389 -1.65 9.92 25.44
N ASN A 390 -1.68 8.64 25.09
CA ASN A 390 -0.78 7.65 25.68
C ASN A 390 0.61 7.79 25.03
N PRO A 391 1.68 8.18 25.78
CA PRO A 391 3.01 8.39 25.20
C PRO A 391 3.77 7.08 24.91
N ALA A 392 3.15 5.89 25.10
CA ALA A 392 3.80 4.59 24.92
C ALA A 392 3.93 4.10 23.46
N GLY A 393 4.08 5.01 22.50
CA GLY A 393 4.43 4.71 21.12
C GLY A 393 5.31 5.83 20.57
N ASP A 394 6.62 5.63 20.67
CA ASP A 394 7.73 6.43 20.13
C ASP A 394 7.60 7.96 20.28
N ALA A 395 8.43 8.53 21.16
CA ALA A 395 8.55 9.96 21.44
C ALA A 395 9.04 10.83 20.25
N GLU A 396 9.04 10.30 19.04
CA GLU A 396 9.22 11.03 17.79
C GLU A 396 8.06 10.64 16.87
N ALA A 397 7.06 11.54 16.77
CA ALA A 397 6.12 11.71 15.64
C ALA A 397 4.67 12.09 16.03
N VAL A 398 4.46 12.99 17.00
CA VAL A 398 3.16 13.69 17.17
C VAL A 398 3.29 15.12 16.64
N GLN A 399 3.06 15.30 15.33
CA GLN A 399 2.84 16.63 14.76
C GLN A 399 1.39 17.09 15.04
N GLU A 400 1.15 18.40 15.09
CA GLU A 400 -0.13 19.07 15.46
C GLU A 400 -1.38 18.54 14.73
N GLU A 401 -1.23 17.89 13.56
CA GLU A 401 -2.35 17.42 12.72
C GLU A 401 -2.84 15.98 13.05
N ARG A 402 -2.22 15.26 13.98
CA ARG A 402 -2.32 13.78 14.09
C ARG A 402 -3.37 13.22 15.05
N ILE A 403 -4.18 14.07 15.67
CA ILE A 403 -5.15 13.62 16.69
C ILE A 403 -6.51 13.43 16.05
N ALA A 404 -6.77 12.20 15.62
CA ALA A 404 -8.04 11.81 15.06
C ALA A 404 -9.07 11.55 16.18
N VAL A 405 -10.23 12.20 16.07
CA VAL A 405 -11.33 12.03 17.01
C VAL A 405 -12.61 11.64 16.30
N PRO A 406 -13.46 10.79 16.91
CA PRO A 406 -14.74 10.44 16.30
C PRO A 406 -15.65 11.67 16.25
N VAL A 407 -16.09 12.03 15.05
CA VAL A 407 -16.83 13.28 14.79
C VAL A 407 -18.07 13.37 15.67
N ARG A 408 -18.91 12.33 15.65
CA ARG A 408 -20.19 12.32 16.36
C ARG A 408 -20.04 12.47 17.88
N SER A 409 -19.16 11.69 18.50
CA SER A 409 -19.00 11.72 19.96
C SER A 409 -18.30 13.00 20.41
N THR A 410 -17.40 13.56 19.59
CA THR A 410 -16.71 14.81 19.91
C THR A 410 -17.67 16.00 19.86
N LEU A 411 -18.47 16.11 18.79
CA LEU A 411 -19.49 17.17 18.66
C LEU A 411 -20.48 17.17 19.84
N GLN A 412 -20.92 15.97 20.28
CA GLN A 412 -21.81 15.82 21.43
C GLN A 412 -21.24 16.41 22.72
N LYS A 413 -19.92 16.32 22.94
CA LYS A 413 -19.27 16.90 24.14
C LYS A 413 -19.36 18.43 24.16
N PHE A 414 -19.38 19.06 22.98
CA PHE A 414 -19.51 20.51 22.82
C PHE A 414 -20.95 20.97 22.57
N GLY A 415 -21.93 20.08 22.78
CA GLY A 415 -23.36 20.39 22.60
C GLY A 415 -23.77 20.61 21.15
N VAL A 416 -22.94 20.21 20.18
CA VAL A 416 -23.26 20.32 18.75
C VAL A 416 -23.93 19.03 18.29
N GLY A 417 -25.16 19.13 17.79
CA GLY A 417 -25.93 18.01 17.25
C GLY A 417 -25.63 17.74 15.78
N ILE A 418 -26.06 16.57 15.30
CA ILE A 418 -26.12 16.24 13.87
C ILE A 418 -27.59 16.23 13.47
N ALA A 419 -27.98 17.13 12.58
CA ALA A 419 -29.34 17.27 12.06
C ALA A 419 -29.67 16.16 11.05
N SER A 420 -28.75 15.86 10.14
CA SER A 420 -28.87 14.80 9.14
C SER A 420 -27.48 14.34 8.67
N PHE A 421 -27.43 13.20 7.98
CA PHE A 421 -26.21 12.71 7.33
C PHE A 421 -26.56 11.86 6.09
N VAL A 422 -25.63 11.82 5.14
CA VAL A 422 -25.59 10.89 4.00
C VAL A 422 -24.31 10.08 4.12
N TYR A 423 -24.43 8.76 4.00
CA TYR A 423 -23.29 7.85 4.03
C TYR A 423 -23.55 6.72 3.04
N ASP A 424 -22.97 6.84 1.86
CA ASP A 424 -22.96 5.83 0.82
C ASP A 424 -21.59 5.82 0.10
N ASP A 425 -21.44 4.96 -0.90
CA ASP A 425 -20.17 4.77 -1.63
C ASP A 425 -19.81 6.01 -2.48
N GLU A 426 -20.77 6.90 -2.76
CA GLU A 426 -20.59 8.09 -3.61
C GLU A 426 -20.52 9.39 -2.81
N ARG A 427 -21.12 9.44 -1.61
CA ARG A 427 -21.25 10.65 -0.80
C ARG A 427 -21.13 10.37 0.70
N ARG A 428 -20.36 11.24 1.37
CA ARG A 428 -20.30 11.33 2.83
C ARG A 428 -20.55 12.77 3.24
N GLU A 429 -21.72 13.05 3.80
CA GLU A 429 -22.11 14.41 4.20
C GLU A 429 -22.75 14.39 5.60
N VAL A 430 -22.44 15.38 6.43
CA VAL A 430 -22.96 15.53 7.79
C VAL A 430 -23.44 16.96 7.99
N TRP A 431 -24.70 17.17 8.38
CA TRP A 431 -25.23 18.49 8.69
C TRP A 431 -25.31 18.67 10.19
N LEU A 432 -24.66 19.71 10.72
CA LEU A 432 -24.67 20.06 12.14
C LEU A 432 -25.92 20.86 12.48
N THR A 433 -26.37 20.77 13.73
CA THR A 433 -27.40 21.68 14.27
C THR A 433 -26.78 23.05 14.55
N GLU A 434 -27.52 24.12 14.27
CA GLU A 434 -27.13 25.49 14.63
C GLU A 434 -27.04 25.73 16.14
#